data_AF-A0A7X0PH47-F1
#
_entry.id   AF-A0A7X0PH47-F1
#
_cell.length_a   1.000
_cell.length_b   1.000
_cell.length_c   1.000
_cell.angle_alpha   90.00
_cell.angle_beta   90.00
_cell.angle_gamma   90.00
#
_symmetry.space_group_name_H-M   'P 1'
#
loop_
_entity.id
_entity.type
_entity.pdbx_description
1 polymer ?
#
loop_
_entity_poly.entity_id
_entity_poly.type
_entity_poly.pdbx_seq_one_letter_code
_entity_poly.pdbx_strand_id
1 'polypeptide(L)'
;MSTTKPDTIALNMPVPSGEQLKAARTAAGLSQAQAAELMGYPLQTGSRGGLQSRTWQALESTSDERSMQGPVFAMFLLLTGQHPDFVLQRKPDAGQAPAAAPDSTAPGDEENISPE
;
A
#
# COMPACT_ATOMS: atom_id res chain seq x y z
N MET A 1 31.99 18.32 5.68
CA MET A 1 30.56 18.06 5.90
C MET A 1 30.12 17.01 4.89
N SER A 2 30.04 15.74 5.29
CA SER A 2 29.67 14.65 4.39
C SER A 2 28.15 14.52 4.36
N THR A 3 27.52 14.94 3.27
CA THR A 3 26.10 14.71 3.02
C THR A 3 25.91 13.27 2.58
N THR A 4 25.34 12.42 3.43
CA THR A 4 24.83 11.11 3.03
C THR A 4 23.66 11.34 2.08
N LYS A 5 23.81 10.95 0.81
CA LYS A 5 22.71 10.96 -0.17
C LYS A 5 21.66 9.95 0.32
N PRO A 6 20.37 10.32 0.41
CA PRO A 6 19.35 9.38 0.84
C PRO A 6 19.28 8.23 -0.16
N ASP A 7 19.33 7.00 0.34
CA ASP A 7 19.06 5.81 -0.46
C ASP A 7 17.64 5.91 -1.00
N THR A 8 17.54 6.05 -2.32
CA THR A 8 16.26 6.30 -3.00
C THR A 8 15.65 4.96 -3.38
N ILE A 9 14.45 4.66 -2.89
CA ILE A 9 13.72 3.44 -3.26
C ILE A 9 13.24 3.58 -4.72
N ALA A 10 13.69 2.67 -5.58
CA ALA A 10 13.21 2.59 -6.97
C ALA A 10 11.93 1.76 -7.02
N LEU A 11 10.77 2.42 -7.11
CA LEU A 11 9.48 1.75 -7.32
C LEU A 11 9.25 1.51 -8.81
N ASN A 12 8.81 0.31 -9.17
CA ASN A 12 8.29 0.06 -10.51
C ASN A 12 6.95 0.80 -10.69
N MET A 13 6.86 1.69 -11.68
CA MET A 13 5.70 2.57 -11.87
C MET A 13 5.15 2.48 -13.30
N PRO A 14 4.60 1.32 -13.72
CA PRO A 14 4.08 1.14 -15.06
C PRO A 14 2.80 1.95 -15.28
N VAL A 15 2.67 2.55 -16.46
CA VAL A 15 1.41 3.15 -16.91
C VAL A 15 0.47 2.01 -17.35
N PRO A 16 -0.68 1.79 -16.67
CA PRO A 16 -1.60 0.71 -17.04
C PRO A 16 -2.44 1.09 -18.26
N SER A 17 -2.83 0.08 -19.04
CA SER A 17 -4.00 0.16 -19.91
C SER A 17 -5.30 0.20 -19.08
N GLY A 18 -6.41 0.65 -19.69
CA GLY A 18 -7.71 0.64 -19.04
C GLY A 18 -8.16 -0.77 -18.59
N GLU A 19 -7.80 -1.80 -19.36
CA GLU A 19 -8.07 -3.19 -18.99
C GLU A 19 -7.28 -3.65 -17.77
N GLN A 20 -5.98 -3.29 -17.69
CA GLN A 20 -5.14 -3.60 -16.53
C GLN A 20 -5.62 -2.87 -15.27
N LEU A 21 -6.02 -1.61 -15.39
CA LEU A 21 -6.61 -0.86 -14.28
C LEU A 21 -7.90 -1.51 -13.79
N LYS A 22 -8.80 -1.86 -14.72
CA LYS A 22 -10.04 -2.56 -14.41
C LYS A 22 -9.79 -3.91 -13.74
N ALA A 23 -8.83 -4.69 -14.25
CA ALA A 23 -8.47 -5.98 -13.68
C ALA A 23 -7.95 -5.84 -12.24
N ALA A 24 -7.02 -4.91 -11.99
CA ALA A 24 -6.51 -4.62 -10.66
C ALA A 24 -7.62 -4.15 -9.71
N ARG A 25 -8.54 -3.31 -10.18
CA ARG A 25 -9.69 -2.89 -9.36
C ARG A 25 -10.60 -4.06 -8.99
N THR A 26 -10.95 -4.90 -9.96
CA THR A 26 -11.82 -6.05 -9.71
C THR A 26 -11.14 -7.08 -8.80
N ALA A 27 -9.83 -7.30 -8.93
CA ALA A 27 -9.07 -8.16 -8.04
C ALA A 27 -9.01 -7.63 -6.59
N ALA A 28 -9.02 -6.30 -6.40
CA ALA A 28 -9.21 -5.67 -5.08
C ALA A 28 -10.66 -5.74 -4.53
N GLY A 29 -11.62 -6.27 -5.30
CA GLY A 29 -13.03 -6.34 -4.90
C GLY A 29 -13.74 -4.97 -4.86
N LEU A 30 -13.22 -3.96 -5.57
CA LEU A 30 -13.76 -2.60 -5.53
C LEU A 30 -14.69 -2.31 -6.70
N SER A 31 -15.78 -1.56 -6.46
CA SER A 31 -16.53 -0.86 -7.51
C SER A 31 -15.75 0.35 -8.04
N GLN A 32 -16.13 0.87 -9.21
CA GLN A 32 -15.51 2.09 -9.76
C GLN A 32 -15.64 3.29 -8.82
N ALA A 33 -16.77 3.43 -8.12
CA ALA A 33 -16.99 4.51 -7.16
C ALA A 33 -16.07 4.37 -5.93
N GLN A 34 -15.94 3.17 -5.38
CA GLN A 34 -15.04 2.92 -4.23
C GLN A 34 -13.57 3.14 -4.59
N ALA A 35 -13.15 2.73 -5.80
CA ALA A 35 -11.79 2.93 -6.24
C ALA A 35 -11.50 4.42 -6.52
N ALA A 36 -12.47 5.14 -7.09
CA ALA A 36 -12.41 6.58 -7.25
C ALA A 36 -12.31 7.30 -5.91
N GLU A 37 -13.14 6.92 -4.93
CA GLU A 37 -13.11 7.45 -3.58
C GLU A 37 -11.75 7.22 -2.90
N LEU A 38 -11.24 5.99 -2.95
CA LEU A 38 -9.93 5.61 -2.40
C LEU A 38 -8.81 6.48 -2.95
N MET A 39 -8.87 6.82 -4.24
CA MET A 39 -7.84 7.61 -4.94
C MET A 39 -8.17 9.11 -4.99
N GLY A 40 -9.25 9.56 -4.34
CA GLY A 40 -9.63 10.98 -4.28
C GLY A 40 -10.17 11.57 -5.59
N TYR A 41 -10.65 10.74 -6.51
CA TYR A 41 -11.31 11.21 -7.72
C TYR A 41 -12.75 11.68 -7.44
N PRO A 42 -13.24 12.72 -8.14
CA PRO A 42 -14.59 13.24 -7.91
C PRO A 42 -15.68 12.17 -8.12
N LEU A 43 -16.66 12.18 -7.21
CA LEU A 43 -17.89 11.39 -7.28
C LEU A 43 -19.09 12.28 -7.60
N GLN A 44 -20.00 11.77 -8.40
CA GLN A 44 -21.25 12.42 -8.78
C GLN A 44 -22.41 11.45 -8.59
N THR A 45 -23.57 11.96 -8.19
CA THR A 45 -24.80 11.18 -8.13
C THR A 45 -25.26 10.85 -9.54
N GLY A 46 -25.31 9.56 -9.87
CA GLY A 46 -25.79 9.06 -11.15
C GLY A 46 -27.32 9.09 -11.25
N SER A 47 -27.82 8.88 -12.47
CA SER A 47 -29.25 8.98 -12.81
C SER A 47 -30.18 8.05 -12.02
N ARG A 48 -29.64 6.99 -11.39
CA ARG A 48 -30.38 6.03 -10.57
C ARG A 48 -30.08 6.15 -9.07
N GLY A 49 -29.52 7.29 -8.64
CA GLY A 49 -29.23 7.58 -7.23
C GLY A 49 -27.93 6.98 -6.68
N GLY A 50 -27.18 6.18 -7.45
CA GLY A 50 -25.88 5.64 -7.05
C GLY A 50 -24.72 6.61 -7.35
N LEU A 51 -23.63 6.53 -6.58
CA LEU A 51 -22.41 7.30 -6.82
C LEU A 51 -21.63 6.75 -8.04
N GLN A 52 -21.11 7.66 -8.87
CA GLN A 52 -20.31 7.34 -10.05
C GLN A 52 -19.13 8.30 -10.17
N SER A 53 -18.01 7.84 -10.72
CA SER A 53 -16.88 8.70 -11.09
C SER A 53 -16.68 8.69 -12.60
N ARG A 54 -16.93 9.83 -13.26
CA ARG A 54 -16.67 9.99 -14.70
C ARG A 54 -15.18 9.86 -15.03
N THR A 55 -14.31 10.35 -14.16
CA THR A 55 -12.87 10.25 -14.33
C THR A 55 -12.41 8.81 -14.28
N TRP A 56 -12.81 8.04 -13.27
CA TRP A 56 -12.45 6.62 -13.18
C TRP A 56 -13.00 5.80 -14.35
N GLN A 57 -14.25 6.05 -14.73
CA GLN A 57 -14.86 5.39 -15.88
C GLN A 57 -14.08 5.62 -17.18
N ALA A 58 -13.58 6.84 -17.38
CA ALA A 58 -12.76 7.16 -18.54
C ALA A 58 -11.38 6.46 -18.50
N LEU A 59 -10.75 6.38 -17.33
CA LEU A 59 -9.46 5.69 -17.17
C LEU A 59 -9.54 4.19 -17.45
N GLU A 60 -10.71 3.56 -17.25
CA GLU A 60 -10.95 2.15 -17.59
C GLU A 60 -11.49 1.93 -19.01
N SER A 61 -11.78 3.01 -19.73
CA SER A 61 -12.33 2.93 -21.09
C SER A 61 -11.26 2.51 -22.09
N THR A 62 -11.58 1.55 -22.94
CA THR A 62 -10.72 1.14 -24.07
C THR A 62 -10.84 2.10 -25.27
N SER A 63 -11.86 2.96 -25.28
CA SER A 63 -12.10 3.95 -26.35
C SER A 63 -11.63 5.36 -25.98
N ASP A 64 -11.13 5.56 -24.76
CA ASP A 64 -10.61 6.84 -24.29
C ASP A 64 -9.08 6.76 -24.26
N GLU A 65 -8.39 7.81 -24.71
CA GLU A 65 -6.92 7.85 -24.76
C GLU A 65 -6.30 8.11 -23.37
N ARG A 66 -7.13 8.44 -22.37
CA ARG A 66 -6.65 8.73 -21.00
C ARG A 66 -6.18 7.45 -20.30
N SER A 67 -4.94 7.49 -19.82
CA SER A 67 -4.36 6.47 -18.96
C SER A 67 -4.11 7.00 -17.55
N MET A 68 -4.19 6.12 -16.55
CA MET A 68 -3.74 6.45 -15.21
C MET A 68 -2.22 6.65 -15.22
N GLN A 69 -1.73 7.67 -14.52
CA GLN A 69 -0.28 7.90 -14.43
C GLN A 69 0.38 6.77 -13.63
N GLY A 70 1.55 6.30 -14.07
CA GLY A 70 2.23 5.14 -13.48
C GLY A 70 2.44 5.24 -11.96
N PRO A 71 2.89 6.37 -11.40
CA PRO A 71 2.99 6.55 -9.94
C PRO A 71 1.65 6.45 -9.21
N VAL A 72 0.56 6.93 -9.82
CA VAL A 72 -0.80 6.85 -9.26
C VAL A 72 -1.28 5.41 -9.26
N PHE A 73 -1.00 4.66 -10.33
CA PHE A 73 -1.31 3.23 -10.40
C PHE A 73 -0.50 2.41 -9.40
N ALA A 74 0.80 2.67 -9.26
CA ALA A 74 1.63 2.01 -8.25
C ALA A 74 1.10 2.26 -6.83
N MET A 75 0.65 3.49 -6.53
CA MET A 75 0.02 3.80 -5.25
C MET A 75 -1.31 3.06 -5.07
N PHE A 76 -2.14 2.97 -6.12
CA PHE A 76 -3.37 2.17 -6.07
C PHE A 76 -3.08 0.69 -5.77
N LEU A 77 -2.06 0.10 -6.41
CA LEU A 77 -1.61 -1.26 -6.12
C LEU A 77 -1.11 -1.41 -4.68
N LEU A 78 -0.36 -0.43 -4.16
CA LEU A 78 0.12 -0.42 -2.78
C LEU A 78 -1.03 -0.33 -1.76
N LEU A 79 -1.99 0.56 -1.97
CA LEU A 79 -3.17 0.74 -1.11
C LEU A 79 -4.09 -0.49 -1.12
N THR A 80 -4.12 -1.23 -2.22
CA THR A 80 -4.92 -2.45 -2.37
C THR A 80 -4.15 -3.74 -2.07
N GLY A 81 -2.86 -3.65 -1.71
CA GLY A 81 -2.02 -4.81 -1.41
C GLY A 81 -1.66 -5.67 -2.62
N GLN A 82 -1.75 -5.13 -3.83
CA GLN A 82 -1.53 -5.84 -5.10
C GLN A 82 -0.20 -5.48 -5.77
N HIS A 83 0.62 -4.61 -5.16
CA HIS A 83 1.91 -4.26 -5.74
C HIS A 83 2.86 -5.49 -5.67
N PRO A 84 3.57 -5.83 -6.77
CA PRO A 84 4.35 -7.08 -6.84
C PRO A 84 5.48 -7.17 -5.82
N ASP A 85 6.19 -6.06 -5.60
CA ASP A 85 7.44 -6.08 -4.82
C ASP A 85 7.33 -5.42 -3.43
N PHE A 86 6.27 -4.66 -3.15
CA PHE A 86 6.21 -3.75 -2.01
C PHE A 86 4.82 -3.76 -1.37
N VAL A 87 4.76 -3.51 -0.06
CA VAL A 87 3.51 -3.37 0.70
C VAL A 87 3.60 -2.15 1.61
N LEU A 88 2.46 -1.51 1.89
CA LEU A 88 2.41 -0.43 2.87
C LEU A 88 2.37 -1.03 4.28
N GLN A 89 3.27 -0.58 5.14
CA GLN A 89 3.24 -0.87 6.56
C GLN A 89 3.01 0.41 7.35
N ARG A 90 2.24 0.30 8.44
CA ARG A 90 2.09 1.41 9.38
C ARG A 90 3.46 1.71 9.99
N LYS A 91 3.80 2.99 10.04
CA LYS A 91 4.95 3.44 10.82
C LYS A 91 4.70 3.04 12.29
N PRO A 92 5.69 2.47 13.01
CA PRO A 92 5.55 2.24 14.43
C PRO A 92 5.27 3.56 15.14
N ASP A 93 4.37 3.53 16.13
CA ASP A 93 4.17 4.67 17.00
C ASP A 93 5.51 5.04 17.63
N ALA A 94 5.81 6.34 17.73
CA ALA A 94 7.13 6.85 18.10
C ALA A 94 7.63 6.43 19.51
N GLY A 95 6.85 5.64 20.26
CA GLY A 95 7.19 5.08 21.57
C GLY A 95 7.40 3.56 21.61
N GLN A 96 7.19 2.82 20.51
CA GLN A 96 7.46 1.39 20.47
C GLN A 96 8.89 1.15 19.96
N ALA A 97 9.87 1.16 20.88
CA ALA A 97 11.18 0.59 20.60
C ALA A 97 10.98 -0.87 20.13
N PRO A 98 11.80 -1.38 19.19
CA PRO A 98 11.70 -2.77 18.78
C PRO A 98 11.88 -3.64 20.02
N ALA A 99 10.87 -4.45 20.33
CA ALA A 99 10.98 -5.47 21.37
C ALA A 99 12.17 -6.34 20.96
N ALA A 100 13.28 -6.16 21.66
CA ALA A 100 14.44 -7.03 21.55
C ALA A 100 13.95 -8.46 21.74
N ALA A 101 14.37 -9.34 20.83
CA ALA A 101 14.10 -10.76 20.91
C ALA A 101 14.40 -11.25 22.34
N PRO A 102 13.57 -12.12 22.94
CA PRO A 102 13.90 -12.71 24.23
C PRO A 102 15.14 -13.57 24.06
N ASP A 103 16.29 -13.00 24.41
CA ASP A 103 17.53 -13.71 24.63
C ASP A 103 17.29 -14.70 25.77
N SER A 104 17.06 -15.95 25.40
CA SER A 104 16.88 -17.05 26.35
C SER A 104 18.25 -17.47 26.87
N THR A 105 18.84 -16.63 27.71
CA THR A 105 19.96 -17.03 28.56
C THR A 105 19.47 -17.00 30.00
N ALA A 106 18.96 -18.16 30.45
CA ALA A 106 18.67 -18.40 31.85
C ALA A 106 19.98 -18.35 32.66
N PRO A 107 20.06 -17.62 33.78
CA PRO A 107 21.13 -17.81 34.75
C PRO A 107 20.81 -19.07 35.55
N GLY A 108 21.72 -20.04 35.52
CA GLY A 108 21.75 -21.12 36.49
C GLY A 108 22.30 -20.57 37.80
N ASP A 109 21.45 -20.43 38.81
CA ASP A 109 21.85 -20.24 40.19
C ASP A 109 22.49 -21.53 40.72
N GLU A 110 23.82 -21.62 40.71
CA GLU A 110 24.55 -22.59 41.53
C GLU A 110 24.74 -21.98 42.93
N GLU A 111 23.72 -22.18 43.76
CA GLU A 111 23.69 -21.83 45.17
C GLU A 111 24.72 -22.68 45.93
N ASN A 112 25.76 -22.00 46.39
CA ASN A 112 26.78 -22.48 47.33
C ASN A 112 26.11 -22.90 48.65
N ILE A 113 26.02 -24.20 48.90
CA ILE A 113 25.63 -24.76 50.20
C ILE A 113 26.72 -25.73 50.66
N SER A 114 27.62 -25.25 51.52
CA SER A 114 28.32 -26.11 52.50
C SER A 114 27.34 -26.52 53.62
N PRO A 115 27.41 -27.77 54.08
CA PRO A 115 27.98 -28.09 55.40
C PRO A 115 28.87 -29.36 55.32
N GLU A 116 29.86 -29.62 56.17
CA GLU A 116 29.89 -29.71 57.65
C GLU A 116 31.30 -29.41 58.19
#